data_AF-A0A7C2NZ02-F1
#
_entry.id   AF-A0A7C2NZ02-F1
#
_cell.length_a   1.000
_cell.length_b   1.000
_cell.length_c   1.000
_cell.angle_alpha   90.00
_cell.angle_beta   90.00
_cell.angle_gamma   90.00
#
_symmetry.space_group_name_H-M   'P 1'
#
loop_
_entity.id
_entity.type
_entity.pdbx_description
1 polymer ?
#
loop_
_entity_poly.entity_id
_entity_poly.type
_entity_poly.pdbx_seq_one_letter_code
_entity_poly.pdbx_strand_id
1 'polypeptide(L)'
;MMAFEAANRNGTYDTLLSRAEKFVRGLQWDESEDTPKDDPKYGGAGYGRTGDRPDLSNTVFFLEALKATGAKSDDPAVQKALVFLSRCQNLETEHNTTPFAVKVNDGGFYYTPAAGGNSQAGNTPEGGLRSYGSMTYAGLKSMVYAGLTPDDPRVKAAYDWIRKFYTVEENPGLGQQGVYYYHQMFGKALTALDVDYVTDANGQKHDWRKELAEHLFRTQKPNGSWVNTNERWYEGDPNLATAYVLIALKSCDPKRVTD
;
A
#
# COMPACT_ATOMS: atom_id res chain seq x y z
N MET A 1 13.77 1.25 -9.04
CA MET A 1 13.04 1.46 -10.31
C MET A 1 12.28 2.78 -10.30
N MET A 2 11.27 2.97 -9.44
CA MET A 2 10.48 4.22 -9.37
C MET A 2 11.34 5.50 -9.31
N ALA A 3 12.40 5.52 -8.49
CA ALA A 3 13.30 6.67 -8.39
C ALA A 3 14.09 6.94 -9.69
N PHE A 4 14.56 5.88 -10.37
CA PHE A 4 15.25 6.02 -11.65
C PHE A 4 14.29 6.51 -12.73
N GLU A 5 13.06 5.99 -12.77
CA GLU A 5 12.02 6.45 -13.69
C GLU A 5 11.70 7.94 -13.48
N ALA A 6 11.50 8.37 -12.23
CA ALA A 6 11.27 9.78 -11.92
C ALA A 6 12.43 10.70 -12.36
N ALA A 7 13.65 10.18 -12.44
CA ALA A 7 14.84 10.89 -12.91
C ALA A 7 15.09 10.72 -14.42
N ASN A 8 14.34 9.87 -15.12
CA ASN A 8 14.62 9.43 -16.50
C ASN A 8 14.16 10.43 -17.58
N ARG A 9 14.49 11.71 -17.42
CA ARG A 9 13.97 12.80 -18.29
C ARG A 9 14.36 12.68 -19.77
N ASN A 10 15.40 11.93 -20.09
CA ASN A 10 16.00 11.83 -21.42
C ASN A 10 16.34 10.38 -21.83
N GLY A 11 15.73 9.38 -21.18
CA GLY A 11 15.95 7.96 -21.49
C GLY A 11 17.28 7.38 -21.01
N THR A 12 18.07 8.12 -20.21
CA THR A 12 19.37 7.65 -19.68
C THR A 12 19.27 6.30 -18.94
N TYR A 13 18.13 6.03 -18.31
CA TYR A 13 17.91 4.83 -17.50
C TYR A 13 17.10 3.73 -18.21
N ASP A 14 16.74 3.87 -19.50
CA ASP A 14 15.85 2.92 -20.19
C ASP A 14 16.35 1.48 -20.15
N THR A 15 17.64 1.27 -20.47
CA THR A 15 18.24 -0.07 -20.44
C THR A 15 18.28 -0.65 -19.04
N LEU A 16 18.53 0.19 -18.02
CA LEU A 16 18.56 -0.23 -16.62
C LEU A 16 17.15 -0.61 -16.15
N LEU A 17 16.15 0.20 -16.47
CA LEU A 17 14.75 -0.02 -16.12
C LEU A 17 14.19 -1.27 -16.79
N SER A 18 14.46 -1.47 -18.09
CA SER A 18 14.03 -2.68 -18.81
C SER A 18 14.61 -3.96 -18.20
N ARG A 19 15.90 -3.95 -17.82
CA ARG A 19 16.53 -5.11 -17.15
C ARG A 19 15.97 -5.33 -15.75
N ALA A 20 15.78 -4.27 -14.99
CA ALA A 20 15.23 -4.34 -13.63
C ALA A 20 13.78 -4.86 -13.64
N GLU A 21 12.97 -4.42 -14.61
CA GLU A 21 11.59 -4.87 -14.82
C GLU A 21 11.54 -6.38 -15.06
N LYS A 22 12.37 -6.89 -15.98
CA LYS A 22 12.46 -8.32 -16.27
C LYS A 22 12.88 -9.12 -15.02
N PHE A 23 13.82 -8.59 -14.24
CA PHE A 23 14.29 -9.23 -13.02
C PHE A 23 13.18 -9.32 -11.97
N VAL A 24 12.47 -8.22 -11.68
CA VAL A 24 11.45 -8.22 -10.62
C VAL A 24 10.25 -9.10 -10.97
N ARG A 25 9.90 -9.25 -12.26
CA ARG A 25 8.86 -10.20 -12.69
C ARG A 25 9.22 -11.64 -12.35
N GLY A 26 10.51 -11.99 -12.47
CA GLY A 26 11.00 -13.31 -12.08
C GLY A 26 11.05 -13.55 -10.57
N LEU A 27 10.66 -12.58 -9.73
CA LEU A 27 10.55 -12.75 -8.28
C LEU A 27 9.11 -12.96 -7.81
N GLN A 28 8.13 -12.92 -8.71
CA GLN A 28 6.73 -13.10 -8.36
C GLN A 28 6.46 -14.59 -8.08
N TRP A 29 5.76 -14.88 -6.99
CA TRP A 29 5.33 -16.25 -6.70
C TRP A 29 4.22 -16.64 -7.66
N ASP A 30 4.54 -17.42 -8.69
CA ASP A 30 3.58 -17.91 -9.67
C ASP A 30 3.94 -19.31 -10.17
N GLU A 31 3.34 -19.73 -11.28
CA GLU A 31 3.59 -21.05 -11.86
C GLU A 31 5.05 -21.30 -12.24
N SER A 32 5.84 -20.25 -12.50
CA SER A 32 7.28 -20.38 -12.81
C SER A 32 8.13 -20.70 -11.58
N GLU A 33 7.58 -20.46 -10.39
CA GLU A 33 8.17 -20.77 -9.07
C GLU A 33 7.43 -21.94 -8.39
N ASP A 34 6.82 -22.83 -9.19
CA ASP A 34 6.03 -23.98 -8.73
C ASP A 34 4.93 -23.63 -7.70
N THR A 35 4.40 -22.41 -7.78
CA THR A 35 3.35 -21.92 -6.88
C THR A 35 2.00 -22.01 -7.58
N PRO A 36 1.14 -22.99 -7.26
CA PRO A 36 -0.17 -23.11 -7.89
C PRO A 36 -1.11 -21.98 -7.45
N LYS A 37 -2.13 -21.70 -8.26
CA LYS A 37 -3.03 -20.55 -8.05
C LYS A 37 -3.76 -20.57 -6.71
N ASP A 38 -4.03 -21.74 -6.13
CA ASP A 38 -4.69 -21.92 -4.83
C ASP A 38 -3.75 -21.74 -3.62
N ASP A 39 -2.43 -21.74 -3.83
CA ASP A 39 -1.46 -21.45 -2.77
C ASP A 39 -1.64 -19.99 -2.29
N PRO A 40 -1.74 -19.73 -0.97
CA PRO A 40 -1.83 -18.38 -0.41
C PRO A 40 -0.73 -17.41 -0.86
N LYS A 41 0.43 -17.91 -1.31
CA LYS A 41 1.55 -17.11 -1.82
C LYS A 41 1.32 -16.60 -3.25
N TYR A 42 0.47 -17.26 -4.03
CA TYR A 42 0.33 -16.98 -5.46
C TYR A 42 0.05 -15.52 -5.76
N GLY A 43 0.82 -14.98 -6.69
CA GLY A 43 0.82 -13.61 -7.19
C GLY A 43 1.60 -12.61 -6.35
N GLY A 44 2.00 -12.96 -5.13
CA GLY A 44 2.70 -12.05 -4.24
C GLY A 44 4.15 -11.79 -4.65
N ALA A 45 4.73 -10.76 -4.08
CA ALA A 45 6.17 -10.48 -4.10
C ALA A 45 6.68 -10.29 -2.65
N GLY A 46 7.97 -10.52 -2.45
CA GLY A 46 8.63 -10.59 -1.14
C GLY A 46 10.08 -10.16 -1.27
N TYR A 47 10.93 -10.54 -0.30
CA TYR A 47 12.33 -10.08 -0.29
C TYR A 47 13.26 -10.86 -1.24
N GLY A 48 12.74 -11.88 -1.96
CA GLY A 48 13.50 -12.66 -2.94
C GLY A 48 14.54 -13.62 -2.34
N ARG A 49 14.37 -14.03 -1.08
CA ARG A 49 15.25 -15.02 -0.43
C ARG A 49 14.70 -16.44 -0.58
N THR A 50 15.57 -17.41 -0.77
CA THR A 50 15.20 -18.84 -0.77
C THR A 50 14.50 -19.20 0.54
N GLY A 51 13.30 -19.77 0.47
CA GLY A 51 12.49 -20.15 1.64
C GLY A 51 11.62 -19.02 2.23
N ASP A 52 11.55 -17.86 1.56
CA ASP A 52 10.73 -16.73 2.01
C ASP A 52 9.24 -16.88 1.61
N ARG A 53 8.46 -15.87 1.98
CA ARG A 53 7.06 -15.68 1.60
C ARG A 53 6.83 -14.28 1.04
N PRO A 54 5.80 -14.09 0.21
CA PRO A 54 5.36 -12.77 -0.15
C PRO A 54 4.69 -12.03 1.01
N ASP A 55 4.66 -10.71 0.88
CA ASP A 55 3.94 -9.81 1.77
C ASP A 55 3.36 -8.63 1.01
N LEU A 56 2.35 -7.99 1.61
CA LEU A 56 1.61 -6.92 0.99
C LEU A 56 2.50 -5.71 0.67
N SER A 57 3.45 -5.37 1.55
CA SER A 57 4.31 -4.19 1.35
C SER A 57 5.24 -4.38 0.14
N ASN A 58 5.91 -5.52 0.02
CA ASN A 58 6.76 -5.80 -1.14
C ASN A 58 5.93 -5.99 -2.42
N THR A 59 4.76 -6.60 -2.34
CA THR A 59 3.84 -6.71 -3.48
C THR A 59 3.38 -5.33 -3.98
N VAL A 60 3.14 -4.38 -3.07
CA VAL A 60 2.83 -2.98 -3.42
C VAL A 60 4.00 -2.31 -4.15
N PHE A 61 5.24 -2.49 -3.66
CA PHE A 61 6.42 -1.95 -4.34
C PHE A 61 6.69 -2.61 -5.70
N PHE A 62 6.45 -3.91 -5.81
CA PHE A 62 6.48 -4.64 -7.08
C PHE A 62 5.50 -4.04 -8.08
N LEU A 63 4.25 -3.81 -7.69
CA LEU A 63 3.24 -3.18 -8.55
C LEU A 63 3.59 -1.74 -8.92
N GLU A 64 4.10 -0.93 -7.98
CA GLU A 64 4.58 0.42 -8.30
C GLU A 64 5.75 0.38 -9.30
N ALA A 65 6.64 -0.59 -9.17
CA ALA A 65 7.76 -0.76 -10.09
C ALA A 65 7.28 -1.13 -11.51
N LEU A 66 6.37 -2.10 -11.63
CA LEU A 66 5.79 -2.48 -12.93
C LEU A 66 5.04 -1.31 -13.58
N LYS A 67 4.22 -0.60 -12.81
CA LYS A 67 3.48 0.57 -13.29
C LYS A 67 4.41 1.69 -13.74
N ALA A 68 5.47 1.97 -12.98
CA ALA A 68 6.47 2.97 -13.35
C ALA A 68 7.17 2.63 -14.68
N THR A 69 7.30 1.35 -15.00
CA THR A 69 7.87 0.89 -16.27
C THR A 69 6.83 0.55 -17.35
N GLY A 70 5.59 1.06 -17.20
CA GLY A 70 4.57 1.03 -18.25
C GLY A 70 3.59 -0.15 -18.23
N ALA A 71 3.63 -1.02 -17.21
CA ALA A 71 2.63 -2.07 -17.07
C ALA A 71 1.23 -1.46 -16.87
N LYS A 72 0.25 -2.01 -17.60
CA LYS A 72 -1.17 -1.64 -17.52
C LYS A 72 -1.89 -2.49 -16.48
N SER A 73 -3.13 -2.12 -16.17
CA SER A 73 -3.96 -2.86 -15.22
C SER A 73 -4.21 -4.30 -15.65
N ASP A 74 -4.31 -4.57 -16.95
CA ASP A 74 -4.53 -5.91 -17.54
C ASP A 74 -3.25 -6.72 -17.73
N ASP A 75 -2.09 -6.20 -17.30
CA ASP A 75 -0.83 -6.94 -17.34
C ASP A 75 -0.94 -8.24 -16.52
N PRO A 76 -0.49 -9.40 -17.05
CA PRO A 76 -0.60 -10.67 -16.33
C PRO A 76 0.02 -10.67 -14.93
N ALA A 77 1.16 -10.01 -14.73
CA ALA A 77 1.81 -9.94 -13.42
C ALA A 77 1.03 -9.05 -12.44
N VAL A 78 0.38 -7.99 -12.96
CA VAL A 78 -0.50 -7.13 -12.17
C VAL A 78 -1.75 -7.90 -11.73
N GLN A 79 -2.36 -8.67 -12.64
CA GLN A 79 -3.53 -9.50 -12.32
C GLN A 79 -3.20 -10.64 -11.36
N LYS A 80 -2.01 -11.24 -11.46
CA LYS A 80 -1.52 -12.19 -10.45
C LYS A 80 -1.38 -11.51 -9.09
N ALA A 81 -0.74 -10.35 -9.02
CA ALA A 81 -0.60 -9.60 -7.77
C ALA A 81 -1.95 -9.26 -7.13
N LEU A 82 -2.98 -8.93 -7.94
CA LEU A 82 -4.34 -8.70 -7.45
C LEU A 82 -4.93 -9.90 -6.69
N VAL A 83 -4.59 -11.13 -7.08
CA VAL A 83 -4.99 -12.35 -6.34
C VAL A 83 -4.40 -12.32 -4.93
N PHE A 84 -3.09 -12.08 -4.80
CA PHE A 84 -2.43 -11.97 -3.50
C PHE A 84 -2.96 -10.81 -2.66
N LEU A 85 -3.17 -9.65 -3.26
CA LEU A 85 -3.73 -8.47 -2.60
C LEU A 85 -5.11 -8.76 -2.02
N SER A 86 -5.99 -9.40 -2.81
CA SER A 86 -7.33 -9.78 -2.36
C SER A 86 -7.24 -10.70 -1.14
N ARG A 87 -6.27 -11.62 -1.12
CA ARG A 87 -6.03 -12.51 0.02
C ARG A 87 -5.53 -11.81 1.28
N CYS A 88 -4.88 -10.65 1.15
CA CYS A 88 -4.44 -9.84 2.28
C CYS A 88 -5.55 -8.97 2.90
N GLN A 89 -6.75 -8.96 2.31
CA GLN A 89 -7.88 -8.18 2.82
C GLN A 89 -8.70 -9.01 3.82
N ASN A 90 -9.09 -8.42 4.94
CA ASN A 90 -10.09 -8.98 5.85
C ASN A 90 -11.50 -8.79 5.26
N LEU A 91 -11.79 -9.53 4.19
CA LEU A 91 -13.08 -9.54 3.52
C LEU A 91 -13.31 -10.91 2.87
N GLU A 92 -14.31 -11.65 3.34
CA GLU A 92 -14.70 -12.91 2.70
C GLU A 92 -15.36 -12.64 1.34
N THR A 93 -14.76 -13.14 0.28
CA THR A 93 -15.27 -13.07 -1.10
C THR A 93 -14.78 -14.29 -1.88
N GLU A 94 -15.25 -14.45 -3.12
CA GLU A 94 -14.69 -15.39 -4.08
C GLU A 94 -13.19 -15.15 -4.40
N HIS A 95 -12.65 -13.98 -4.05
CA HIS A 95 -11.24 -13.64 -4.25
C HIS A 95 -10.37 -13.86 -2.99
N ASN A 96 -10.99 -14.08 -1.83
CA ASN A 96 -10.28 -14.38 -0.60
C ASN A 96 -10.99 -15.45 0.23
N THR A 97 -10.53 -16.69 0.03
CA THR A 97 -11.01 -17.88 0.74
C THR A 97 -10.03 -18.32 1.84
N THR A 98 -9.07 -17.47 2.20
CA THR A 98 -8.14 -17.79 3.31
C THR A 98 -8.90 -17.87 4.63
N PRO A 99 -8.47 -18.70 5.59
CA PRO A 99 -9.16 -18.84 6.88
C PRO A 99 -9.13 -17.57 7.73
N PHE A 100 -8.35 -16.56 7.35
CA PHE A 100 -8.26 -15.28 8.07
C PHE A 100 -9.36 -14.30 7.66
N ALA A 101 -9.84 -14.35 6.41
CA ALA A 101 -10.75 -13.36 5.82
C ALA A 101 -12.01 -13.13 6.68
N VAL A 102 -12.60 -14.24 7.16
CA VAL A 102 -13.83 -14.26 7.96
C VAL A 102 -13.65 -13.87 9.43
N LYS A 103 -12.43 -13.94 9.96
CA LYS A 103 -12.21 -13.80 11.41
C LYS A 103 -12.29 -12.35 11.89
N VAL A 104 -11.96 -11.40 11.02
CA VAL A 104 -12.06 -9.96 11.30
C VAL A 104 -13.14 -9.33 10.41
N ASN A 105 -13.11 -9.64 9.10
CA ASN A 105 -14.11 -9.24 8.11
C ASN A 105 -14.50 -7.74 8.16
N ASP A 106 -13.52 -6.86 8.37
CA ASP A 106 -13.73 -5.41 8.52
C ASP A 106 -13.42 -4.59 7.24
N GLY A 107 -13.02 -5.26 6.16
CA GLY A 107 -12.64 -4.65 4.89
C GLY A 107 -11.22 -4.10 4.81
N GLY A 108 -10.51 -4.01 5.94
CA GLY A 108 -9.12 -3.54 6.00
C GLY A 108 -8.11 -4.62 5.59
N PHE A 109 -6.82 -4.28 5.61
CA PHE A 109 -5.76 -5.20 5.16
C PHE A 109 -4.73 -5.49 6.25
N TYR A 110 -4.15 -6.68 6.15
CA TYR A 110 -3.04 -7.15 6.98
C TYR A 110 -1.80 -7.48 6.12
N TYR A 111 -0.71 -7.90 6.76
CA TYR A 111 0.60 -7.97 6.10
C TYR A 111 0.76 -9.16 5.14
N THR A 112 0.34 -10.36 5.54
CA THR A 112 0.38 -11.54 4.65
C THR A 112 -0.55 -12.66 5.15
N PRO A 113 -1.15 -13.45 4.25
CA PRO A 113 -1.80 -14.72 4.60
C PRO A 113 -0.82 -15.92 4.55
N ALA A 114 0.36 -15.75 3.95
CA ALA A 114 1.31 -16.83 3.74
C ALA A 114 2.05 -17.24 5.02
N ALA A 115 2.57 -18.47 5.03
CA ALA A 115 3.31 -19.08 6.14
C ALA A 115 2.62 -18.94 7.52
N GLY A 116 1.31 -19.18 7.57
CA GLY A 116 0.52 -19.09 8.81
C GLY A 116 0.00 -17.69 9.13
N GLY A 117 0.25 -16.70 8.26
CA GLY A 117 -0.33 -15.38 8.35
C GLY A 117 0.37 -14.47 9.35
N ASN A 118 0.33 -13.16 9.08
CA ASN A 118 0.91 -12.17 9.97
C ASN A 118 0.23 -10.81 9.83
N SER A 119 0.04 -10.13 10.97
CA SER A 119 -0.28 -8.72 11.03
C SER A 119 0.63 -8.03 12.04
N GLN A 120 1.13 -6.86 11.66
CA GLN A 120 1.95 -6.04 12.55
C GLN A 120 1.10 -5.38 13.65
N ALA A 121 -0.21 -5.27 13.46
CA ALA A 121 -1.17 -4.81 14.47
C ALA A 121 -1.63 -5.93 15.43
N GLY A 122 -1.06 -7.14 15.28
CA GLY A 122 -1.36 -8.29 16.10
C GLY A 122 -2.63 -9.03 15.69
N ASN A 123 -3.09 -9.92 16.57
CA ASN A 123 -4.18 -10.85 16.30
C ASN A 123 -5.40 -10.57 17.18
N THR A 124 -6.59 -10.98 16.74
CA THR A 124 -7.76 -11.11 17.63
C THR A 124 -7.63 -12.38 18.50
N PRO A 125 -8.39 -12.50 19.60
CA PRO A 125 -8.39 -13.72 20.42
C PRO A 125 -8.70 -15.00 19.62
N GLU A 126 -9.51 -14.89 18.57
CA GLU A 126 -9.92 -15.99 17.66
C GLU A 126 -8.86 -16.28 16.58
N GLY A 127 -7.72 -15.59 16.65
CA GLY A 127 -6.61 -15.71 15.70
C GLY A 127 -6.89 -15.05 14.35
N GLY A 128 -7.73 -14.02 14.30
CA GLY A 128 -7.88 -13.14 13.15
C GLY A 128 -6.71 -12.17 13.05
N LEU A 129 -6.26 -11.85 11.83
CA LEU A 129 -5.13 -10.94 11.61
C LEU A 129 -5.67 -9.51 11.56
N ARG A 130 -5.31 -8.64 12.51
CA ARG A 130 -5.91 -7.30 12.60
C ARG A 130 -5.53 -6.43 11.40
N SER A 131 -6.50 -5.69 10.86
CA SER A 131 -6.27 -4.66 9.85
C SER A 131 -5.51 -3.46 10.42
N TYR A 132 -4.73 -2.76 9.59
CA TYR A 132 -4.06 -1.53 9.99
C TYR A 132 -3.82 -0.56 8.85
N GLY A 133 -3.64 0.72 9.19
CA GLY A 133 -3.73 1.84 8.26
C GLY A 133 -2.84 1.70 7.05
N SER A 134 -1.53 1.55 7.27
CA SER A 134 -0.58 1.53 6.16
C SER A 134 -0.82 0.40 5.17
N MET A 135 -1.30 -0.76 5.61
CA MET A 135 -1.67 -1.85 4.69
C MET A 135 -3.01 -1.63 4.02
N THR A 136 -4.01 -1.09 4.73
CA THR A 136 -5.32 -0.82 4.11
C THR A 136 -5.20 0.19 2.96
N TYR A 137 -4.49 1.30 3.18
CA TYR A 137 -4.25 2.28 2.11
C TYR A 137 -3.38 1.70 0.99
N ALA A 138 -2.34 0.92 1.31
CA ALA A 138 -1.48 0.30 0.30
C ALA A 138 -2.22 -0.74 -0.56
N GLY A 139 -3.06 -1.57 0.06
CA GLY A 139 -3.91 -2.56 -0.62
C GLY A 139 -4.92 -1.90 -1.54
N LEU A 140 -5.64 -0.90 -1.04
CA LEU A 140 -6.62 -0.13 -1.80
C LEU A 140 -6.01 0.54 -3.04
N LYS A 141 -4.91 1.29 -2.87
CA LYS A 141 -4.17 1.90 -3.99
C LYS A 141 -3.79 0.85 -5.04
N SER A 142 -3.33 -0.32 -4.59
CA SER A 142 -2.85 -1.37 -5.48
C SER A 142 -4.00 -2.06 -6.22
N MET A 143 -5.18 -2.19 -5.60
CA MET A 143 -6.40 -2.64 -6.26
C MET A 143 -6.80 -1.70 -7.40
N VAL A 144 -6.79 -0.38 -7.14
CA VAL A 144 -7.08 0.63 -8.18
C VAL A 144 -6.05 0.54 -9.32
N TYR A 145 -4.76 0.34 -9.00
CA TYR A 145 -3.73 0.14 -10.02
C TYR A 145 -3.93 -1.13 -10.85
N ALA A 146 -4.52 -2.16 -10.26
CA ALA A 146 -4.92 -3.40 -10.94
C ALA A 146 -6.25 -3.29 -11.70
N GLY A 147 -6.83 -2.08 -11.82
CA GLY A 147 -8.01 -1.80 -12.64
C GLY A 147 -9.34 -1.95 -11.91
N LEU A 148 -9.35 -2.14 -10.60
CA LEU A 148 -10.60 -2.13 -9.84
C LEU A 148 -11.17 -0.72 -9.76
N THR A 149 -12.49 -0.62 -9.84
CA THR A 149 -13.23 0.63 -9.75
C THR A 149 -13.77 0.84 -8.33
N PRO A 150 -14.21 2.06 -7.99
CA PRO A 150 -14.93 2.33 -6.74
C PRO A 150 -16.17 1.46 -6.51
N ASP A 151 -16.68 0.81 -7.55
CA ASP A 151 -17.84 -0.06 -7.45
C ASP A 151 -17.53 -1.49 -7.00
N ASP A 152 -16.27 -1.93 -7.11
CA ASP A 152 -15.85 -3.26 -6.68
C ASP A 152 -16.03 -3.41 -5.15
N PRO A 153 -16.64 -4.51 -4.67
CA PRO A 153 -16.90 -4.72 -3.25
C PRO A 153 -15.63 -4.67 -2.38
N ARG A 154 -14.48 -5.08 -2.91
CA ARG A 154 -13.19 -5.01 -2.21
C ARG A 154 -12.74 -3.58 -2.00
N VAL A 155 -12.92 -2.73 -3.01
CA VAL A 155 -12.61 -1.29 -2.95
C VAL A 155 -13.55 -0.58 -1.97
N LYS A 156 -14.85 -0.86 -2.05
CA LYS A 156 -15.87 -0.32 -1.14
C LYS A 156 -15.54 -0.64 0.32
N ALA A 157 -15.28 -1.91 0.63
CA ALA A 157 -14.98 -2.34 2.00
C ALA A 157 -13.69 -1.70 2.55
N ALA A 158 -12.65 -1.58 1.72
CA ALA A 158 -11.41 -0.91 2.10
C ALA A 158 -11.61 0.58 2.36
N TYR A 159 -12.43 1.23 1.52
CA TYR A 159 -12.75 2.65 1.69
C TYR A 159 -13.63 2.89 2.92
N ASP A 160 -14.59 2.01 3.22
CA ASP A 160 -15.39 2.10 4.45
C ASP A 160 -14.53 1.91 5.71
N TRP A 161 -13.54 1.01 5.66
CA TRP A 161 -12.54 0.92 6.73
C TRP A 161 -11.78 2.24 6.91
N ILE A 162 -11.34 2.86 5.81
CA ILE A 162 -10.66 4.16 5.83
C ILE A 162 -11.55 5.24 6.44
N ARG A 163 -12.82 5.32 6.06
CA ARG A 163 -13.78 6.30 6.61
C ARG A 163 -13.99 6.11 8.11
N LYS A 164 -13.97 4.87 8.59
CA LYS A 164 -14.13 4.53 10.01
C LYS A 164 -12.89 4.89 10.85
N PHE A 165 -11.70 4.74 10.27
CA PHE A 165 -10.42 4.94 10.96
C PHE A 165 -9.62 6.12 10.42
N TYR A 166 -10.30 7.10 9.81
CA TYR A 166 -9.65 8.24 9.19
C TYR A 166 -8.90 9.07 10.23
N THR A 167 -7.61 9.27 10.00
CA THR A 167 -6.76 10.15 10.81
C THR A 167 -5.47 10.47 10.05
N VAL A 168 -4.91 11.65 10.31
CA VAL A 168 -3.56 12.03 9.85
C VAL A 168 -2.52 11.95 10.97
N GLU A 169 -2.93 11.63 12.20
CA GLU A 169 -2.08 11.77 13.39
C GLU A 169 -1.32 10.50 13.76
N GLU A 170 -1.83 9.34 13.38
CA GLU A 170 -1.23 8.04 13.66
C GLU A 170 -1.47 7.06 12.51
N ASN A 171 -0.80 5.92 12.55
CA ASN A 171 -1.09 4.77 11.71
C ASN A 171 -2.12 3.88 12.45
N PRO A 172 -3.41 3.87 12.05
CA PRO A 172 -4.44 3.14 12.80
C PRO A 172 -4.08 1.68 13.03
N GLY A 173 -4.21 1.23 14.28
CA GLY A 173 -3.80 -0.12 14.72
C GLY A 173 -2.33 -0.27 15.09
N LEU A 174 -1.49 0.74 14.83
CA LEU A 174 -0.05 0.73 15.08
C LEU A 174 0.47 1.97 15.83
N GLY A 175 -0.36 3.00 16.02
CA GLY A 175 0.03 4.25 16.65
C GLY A 175 1.09 4.96 15.82
N GLN A 176 2.21 5.35 16.45
CA GLN A 176 3.30 6.03 15.77
C GLN A 176 4.23 5.10 14.98
N GLN A 177 4.00 3.78 14.95
CA GLN A 177 4.90 2.87 14.22
C GLN A 177 4.67 2.96 12.70
N GLY A 178 5.71 3.30 11.93
CA GLY A 178 5.61 3.39 10.47
C GLY A 178 4.68 4.51 10.01
N VAL A 179 4.60 5.62 10.75
CA VAL A 179 3.62 6.69 10.53
C VAL A 179 3.91 7.46 9.25
N TYR A 180 5.18 7.67 8.89
CA TYR A 180 5.53 8.36 7.64
C TYR A 180 5.36 7.44 6.43
N TYR A 181 5.62 6.14 6.59
CA TYR A 181 5.22 5.15 5.59
C TYR A 181 3.69 5.12 5.40
N TYR A 182 2.93 5.21 6.49
CA TYR A 182 1.48 5.37 6.45
C TYR A 182 1.06 6.62 5.67
N HIS A 183 1.63 7.79 5.96
CA HIS A 183 1.28 9.05 5.29
C HIS A 183 1.51 9.02 3.78
N GLN A 184 2.60 8.42 3.29
CA GLN A 184 2.78 8.29 1.85
C GLN A 184 1.76 7.34 1.21
N MET A 185 1.37 6.26 1.89
CA MET A 185 0.36 5.33 1.37
C MET A 185 -1.02 5.97 1.40
N PHE A 186 -1.35 6.71 2.45
CA PHE A 186 -2.54 7.54 2.58
C PHE A 186 -2.68 8.48 1.39
N GLY A 187 -1.66 9.33 1.15
CA GLY A 187 -1.70 10.32 0.09
C GLY A 187 -1.81 9.69 -1.30
N LYS A 188 -1.00 8.66 -1.57
CA LYS A 188 -1.01 7.94 -2.86
C LYS A 188 -2.35 7.24 -3.12
N ALA A 189 -2.94 6.62 -2.10
CA ALA A 189 -4.21 5.89 -2.24
C ALA A 189 -5.39 6.83 -2.51
N LEU A 190 -5.52 7.92 -1.75
CA LEU A 190 -6.59 8.90 -1.97
C LEU A 190 -6.43 9.64 -3.30
N THR A 191 -5.19 9.86 -3.73
CA THR A 191 -4.90 10.35 -5.09
C THR A 191 -5.33 9.33 -6.15
N ALA A 192 -5.01 8.05 -5.97
CA ALA A 192 -5.36 7.00 -6.92
C ALA A 192 -6.89 6.81 -7.05
N LEU A 193 -7.63 6.96 -5.95
CA LEU A 193 -9.10 6.95 -5.93
C LEU A 193 -9.74 8.22 -6.50
N ASP A 194 -8.95 9.26 -6.77
CA ASP A 194 -9.40 10.56 -7.25
C ASP A 194 -10.42 11.27 -6.35
N VAL A 195 -10.42 10.98 -5.04
CA VAL A 195 -11.35 11.60 -4.08
C VAL A 195 -10.86 12.97 -3.64
N ASP A 196 -11.77 13.94 -3.57
CA ASP A 196 -11.45 15.29 -3.09
C ASP A 196 -11.64 15.47 -1.60
N TYR A 197 -12.62 14.77 -1.04
CA TYR A 197 -12.91 14.78 0.38
C TYR A 197 -13.19 13.38 0.86
N VAL A 198 -12.72 13.07 2.07
CA VAL A 198 -13.14 11.86 2.78
C VAL A 198 -14.27 12.25 3.72
N THR A 199 -15.40 11.54 3.64
CA THR A 199 -16.46 11.66 4.65
C THR A 199 -16.29 10.53 5.64
N ASP A 200 -15.98 10.85 6.89
CA ASP A 200 -15.75 9.85 7.93
C ASP A 200 -17.04 9.10 8.31
N ALA A 201 -16.94 8.16 9.26
CA ALA A 201 -18.09 7.40 9.75
C ALA A 201 -19.12 8.24 10.54
N ASN A 202 -18.75 9.45 10.99
CA ASN A 202 -19.64 10.39 11.69
C ASN A 202 -20.31 11.38 10.72
N GLY A 203 -19.98 11.33 9.43
CA GLY A 203 -20.47 12.27 8.43
C GLY A 203 -19.66 13.56 8.33
N GLN A 204 -18.54 13.68 9.05
CA GLN A 204 -17.62 14.81 8.94
C GLN A 204 -16.88 14.74 7.61
N LYS A 205 -16.84 15.86 6.89
CA LYS A 205 -16.13 16.00 5.63
C LYS A 205 -14.70 16.51 5.89
N HIS A 206 -13.72 15.81 5.34
CA HIS A 206 -12.29 16.06 5.52
C HIS A 206 -11.64 16.49 4.21
N ASP A 207 -10.97 17.64 4.23
CA ASP A 207 -10.03 18.04 3.17
C ASP A 207 -8.69 17.35 3.46
N TRP A 208 -8.58 16.11 3.01
CA TRP A 208 -7.47 15.24 3.39
C TRP A 208 -6.11 15.77 2.96
N ARG A 209 -6.05 16.52 1.84
CA ARG A 209 -4.81 17.13 1.34
C ARG A 209 -4.33 18.20 2.30
N LYS A 210 -5.25 19.10 2.68
CA LYS A 210 -4.97 20.17 3.64
C LYS A 210 -4.60 19.61 5.01
N GLU A 211 -5.41 18.70 5.54
CA GLU A 211 -5.21 18.12 6.87
C GLU A 211 -3.86 17.38 6.97
N LEU A 212 -3.52 16.59 5.95
CA LEU A 212 -2.23 15.88 5.91
C LEU A 212 -1.05 16.87 5.81
N ALA A 213 -1.13 17.88 4.94
CA ALA A 213 -0.07 18.86 4.77
C ALA A 213 0.15 19.67 6.06
N GLU A 214 -0.92 20.17 6.68
CA GLU A 214 -0.85 20.91 7.95
C GLU A 214 -0.30 20.06 9.09
N HIS A 215 -0.65 18.78 9.17
CA HIS A 215 -0.06 17.86 10.13
C HIS A 215 1.46 17.70 9.90
N LEU A 216 1.89 17.48 8.66
CA LEU A 216 3.30 17.29 8.32
C LEU A 216 4.12 18.56 8.55
N PHE A 217 3.60 19.76 8.22
CA PHE A 217 4.29 21.02 8.50
C PHE A 217 4.48 21.25 10.00
N ARG A 218 3.49 20.92 10.83
CA ARG A 218 3.61 21.04 12.31
C ARG A 218 4.69 20.14 12.90
N THR A 219 4.99 19.01 12.25
CA THR A 219 5.96 18.02 12.74
C THR A 219 7.35 18.18 12.13
N GLN A 220 7.54 19.14 11.22
CA GLN A 220 8.84 19.41 10.61
C GLN A 220 9.83 19.95 11.65
N LYS A 221 11.06 19.43 11.65
CA LYS A 221 12.14 19.96 12.49
C LYS A 221 12.71 21.27 11.91
N PRO A 222 13.37 22.11 12.73
CA PRO A 222 13.97 23.37 12.25
C PRO A 222 14.98 23.24 11.11
N ASN A 223 15.65 22.09 10.98
CA ASN A 223 16.58 21.78 9.88
C ASN A 223 15.87 21.31 8.59
N GLY A 224 14.54 21.31 8.57
CA GLY A 224 13.71 20.91 7.43
C GLY A 224 13.42 19.41 7.34
N SER A 225 13.98 18.57 8.21
CA SER A 225 13.79 17.12 8.17
C SER A 225 12.60 16.66 9.02
N TRP A 226 12.19 15.42 8.81
CA TRP A 226 11.28 14.68 9.71
C TRP A 226 12.01 13.50 10.33
N VAL A 227 11.64 13.15 11.56
CA VAL A 227 12.17 11.99 12.30
C VAL A 227 11.07 11.51 13.22
N ASN A 228 10.82 10.20 13.22
CA ASN A 228 9.89 9.59 14.15
C ASN A 228 10.66 9.15 15.40
N THR A 229 10.16 9.50 16.58
CA THR A 229 10.73 9.03 17.85
C THR A 229 10.47 7.53 18.07
N ASN A 230 9.45 6.98 17.41
CA ASN A 230 9.31 5.55 17.25
C ASN A 230 10.13 5.07 16.04
N GLU A 231 11.33 4.55 16.31
CA GLU A 231 12.32 4.23 15.27
C GLU A 231 12.02 2.95 14.48
N ARG A 232 10.90 2.26 14.76
CA ARG A 232 10.55 1.01 14.10
C ARG A 232 10.50 1.20 12.58
N TRP A 233 11.05 0.24 11.84
CA TRP A 233 11.20 0.28 10.39
C TRP A 233 12.00 1.48 9.87
N TYR A 234 13.04 1.86 10.61
CA TYR A 234 14.01 2.90 10.26
C TYR A 234 13.42 4.32 10.17
N GLU A 235 12.24 4.59 10.73
CA GLU A 235 11.69 5.95 10.72
C GLU A 235 12.42 6.93 11.67
N GLY A 236 13.38 6.43 12.46
CA GLY A 236 14.37 7.25 13.16
C GLY A 236 15.44 7.85 12.25
N ASP A 237 15.64 7.32 11.04
CA ASP A 237 16.58 7.88 10.06
C ASP A 237 15.95 9.09 9.36
N PRO A 238 16.51 10.31 9.52
CA PRO A 238 15.97 11.51 8.91
C PRO A 238 15.93 11.45 7.38
N ASN A 239 16.81 10.69 6.72
CA ASN A 239 16.81 10.59 5.26
C ASN A 239 15.57 9.83 4.77
N LEU A 240 15.27 8.69 5.41
CA LEU A 240 14.12 7.87 5.05
C LEU A 240 12.81 8.58 5.41
N ALA A 241 12.70 9.06 6.65
CA ALA A 241 11.51 9.76 7.13
C ALA A 241 11.20 10.99 6.28
N THR A 242 12.20 11.83 5.98
CA THR A 242 12.02 13.01 5.13
C THR A 242 11.60 12.61 3.72
N ALA A 243 12.20 11.58 3.12
CA ALA A 243 11.80 11.12 1.79
C ALA A 243 10.32 10.67 1.75
N TYR A 244 9.86 9.92 2.74
CA TYR A 244 8.45 9.51 2.84
C TYR A 244 7.51 10.70 3.00
N VAL A 245 7.86 11.66 3.85
CA VAL A 245 7.06 12.87 4.07
C VAL A 245 6.97 13.73 2.80
N LEU A 246 8.08 13.90 2.06
CA LEU A 246 8.06 14.66 0.80
C LEU A 246 7.20 13.97 -0.27
N ILE A 247 7.19 12.64 -0.33
CA ILE A 247 6.29 11.88 -1.21
C ILE A 247 4.82 12.07 -0.79
N ALA A 248 4.54 12.06 0.52
CA ALA A 248 3.19 12.32 1.04
C ALA A 248 2.72 13.74 0.70
N LEU A 249 3.55 14.76 0.96
CA LEU A 249 3.28 16.15 0.62
C LEU A 249 3.04 16.36 -0.88
N LYS A 250 3.77 15.64 -1.74
CA LYS A 250 3.53 15.70 -3.19
C LYS A 250 2.12 15.24 -3.57
N SER A 251 1.51 14.36 -2.79
CA SER A 251 0.12 13.92 -3.00
C SER A 251 -0.91 14.95 -2.50
N CYS A 252 -0.48 15.92 -1.69
CA CYS A 252 -1.33 17.00 -1.19
C CYS A 252 -1.43 18.19 -2.15
N ASP A 253 -0.70 18.18 -3.28
CA ASP A 253 -0.83 19.23 -4.29
C ASP A 253 -2.32 19.40 -4.68
N PRO A 254 -2.84 20.64 -4.72
CA PRO A 254 -4.21 20.86 -5.14
C PRO A 254 -4.40 20.34 -6.57
N LYS A 255 -5.57 19.75 -6.85
CA LYS A 255 -5.93 19.42 -8.24
C LYS A 255 -5.83 20.70 -9.05
N ARG A 256 -5.04 20.68 -10.13
CA ARG A 256 -4.99 21.80 -11.06
C ARG A 256 -6.40 21.98 -11.62
N VAL A 257 -6.99 23.14 -11.39
CA VAL A 257 -8.22 23.52 -12.08
C VAL A 257 -7.81 23.67 -13.54
N THR A 258 -8.23 22.74 -14.39
CA THR A 258 -8.12 22.91 -15.85
C THR A 258 -9.26 23.83 -16.25
N ASP A 259 -8.91 25.07 -16.62
CA ASP A 259 -9.81 26.01 -17.28
C ASP A 259 -10.27 25.47 -18.65
#